data_AF-A0A1Q8IWZ1-F1
#
_entry.id   AF-A0A1Q8IWZ1-F1
#
_cell.length_a   1.000
_cell.length_b   1.000
_cell.length_c   1.000
_cell.angle_alpha   90.00
_cell.angle_beta   90.00
_cell.angle_gamma   90.00
#
_symmetry.space_group_name_H-M   'P 1'
#
loop_
_entity.id
_entity.type
_entity.pdbx_description
1 polymer ?
#
loop_
_entity_poly.entity_id
_entity_poly.type
_entity_poly.pdbx_seq_one_letter_code
_entity_poly.pdbx_strand_id
1 'polypeptide(L)'
;MVRKALVTAALRNLLLAMAIAACSLSVQSSHAARGMSAACADDGVEKFAIEEHEDNRVSVCRADGVGDCLYTQAYGKTFVDSRLHLNTDKRRDYVIKDFTGAYGLNDVVHFMLFAQCRDGKYVQVADDFFTSLKAGAIDASTGWLNLHVTRDCYSEKIGDTQARSYTISFDPKHSEYGPPNANPALTHYCSDAELALPASAASSPLSK
;
A
#
# COMPACT_ATOMS: atom_id res chain seq x y z
N MET A 1 -46.59 -68.11 6.22
CA MET A 1 -47.35 -67.01 6.89
C MET A 1 -47.40 -67.39 8.37
N VAL A 2 -46.93 -66.66 9.38
CA VAL A 2 -46.74 -65.22 9.65
C VAL A 2 -45.49 -65.06 10.54
N ARG A 3 -44.81 -63.91 10.41
CA ARG A 3 -43.51 -63.56 11.01
C ARG A 3 -43.60 -63.23 12.51
N LYS A 4 -42.49 -63.52 13.19
CA LYS A 4 -42.10 -63.18 14.56
C LYS A 4 -41.91 -61.67 14.80
N ALA A 5 -41.96 -61.34 16.10
CA ALA A 5 -41.23 -60.29 16.84
C ALA A 5 -41.67 -58.84 16.57
N LEU A 6 -42.34 -58.13 17.48
CA LEU A 6 -42.04 -57.77 18.88
C LEU A 6 -40.82 -56.84 19.02
N VAL A 7 -41.09 -55.74 19.73
CA VAL A 7 -40.18 -54.80 20.42
C VAL A 7 -39.71 -53.57 19.65
N THR A 8 -40.65 -52.62 19.58
CA THR A 8 -40.42 -51.17 19.61
C THR A 8 -39.96 -50.75 21.02
N ALA A 9 -38.74 -50.25 21.20
CA ALA A 9 -38.40 -49.23 22.20
C ALA A 9 -36.93 -48.82 22.11
N ALA A 10 -36.70 -47.52 22.30
CA ALA A 10 -35.44 -46.92 22.76
C ALA A 10 -34.27 -46.80 21.76
N LEU A 11 -34.46 -46.01 20.70
CA LEU A 11 -33.39 -45.12 20.22
C LEU A 11 -33.92 -43.67 20.15
N ARG A 12 -34.19 -43.11 21.33
CA ARG A 12 -34.32 -41.67 21.58
C ARG A 12 -33.22 -41.33 22.56
N ASN A 13 -32.04 -40.95 22.08
CA ASN A 13 -30.99 -40.21 22.80
C ASN A 13 -29.70 -40.24 21.98
N LEU A 14 -29.55 -39.32 21.02
CA LEU A 14 -28.27 -38.72 20.60
C LEU A 14 -28.54 -37.85 19.36
N LEU A 15 -28.93 -36.59 19.55
CA LEU A 15 -28.87 -35.54 18.51
C LEU A 15 -29.24 -34.21 19.15
N LEU A 16 -28.43 -33.76 20.11
CA LEU A 16 -28.53 -32.39 20.63
C LEU A 16 -27.20 -31.91 21.20
N ALA A 17 -26.15 -31.87 20.37
CA ALA A 17 -24.92 -31.15 20.70
C ALA A 17 -24.06 -30.97 19.44
N MET A 18 -24.43 -30.07 18.53
CA MET A 18 -23.50 -29.47 17.55
C MET A 18 -24.19 -28.29 16.85
N ALA A 19 -24.29 -27.15 17.52
CA ALA A 19 -24.74 -25.91 16.91
C ALA A 19 -24.24 -24.66 17.63
N ILE A 20 -22.98 -24.62 18.09
CA ILE A 20 -22.36 -23.36 18.54
C ILE A 20 -20.86 -23.41 18.22
N ALA A 21 -20.50 -23.28 16.94
CA ALA A 21 -19.10 -23.07 16.54
C ALA A 21 -18.99 -22.49 15.12
N ALA A 22 -19.61 -21.34 14.84
CA ALA A 22 -19.32 -20.57 13.62
C ALA A 22 -19.86 -19.14 13.70
N CYS A 23 -19.35 -18.32 14.62
CA CYS A 23 -19.58 -16.87 14.54
C CYS A 23 -18.45 -16.10 15.20
N SER A 24 -17.22 -16.24 14.68
CA SER A 24 -16.07 -15.49 15.21
C SER A 24 -14.98 -15.21 14.18
N LEU A 25 -15.32 -15.11 12.89
CA LEU A 25 -14.36 -14.83 11.82
C LEU A 25 -15.02 -13.94 10.73
N SER A 26 -15.28 -12.67 11.06
CA SER A 26 -15.64 -11.67 10.02
C SER A 26 -15.47 -10.20 10.42
N VAL A 27 -15.14 -9.89 11.68
CA VAL A 27 -15.03 -8.48 12.11
C VAL A 27 -13.75 -7.80 11.58
N GLN A 28 -12.66 -8.54 11.37
CA GLN A 28 -11.36 -7.97 10.94
C GLN A 28 -11.34 -7.51 9.47
N SER A 29 -12.13 -8.13 8.59
CA SER A 29 -12.21 -7.73 7.18
C SER A 29 -12.93 -6.38 6.97
N SER A 30 -13.64 -5.89 7.98
CA SER A 30 -14.54 -4.75 7.82
C SER A 30 -13.86 -3.37 7.91
N HIS A 31 -12.71 -3.24 8.57
CA HIS A 31 -12.05 -1.93 8.74
C HIS A 31 -11.20 -1.57 7.52
N ALA A 32 -10.46 -2.54 6.96
CA ALA A 32 -9.67 -2.36 5.75
C ALA A 32 -10.49 -2.01 4.52
N ALA A 33 -11.61 -2.72 4.33
CA ALA A 33 -12.51 -2.49 3.23
C ALA A 33 -13.24 -1.14 3.34
N ARG A 34 -13.39 -0.56 4.53
CA ARG A 34 -14.17 0.67 4.73
C ARG A 34 -13.43 1.94 4.28
N GLY A 35 -12.13 2.06 4.52
CA GLY A 35 -11.35 3.22 4.11
C GLY A 35 -11.29 3.36 2.58
N MET A 36 -10.88 2.31 1.89
CA MET A 36 -10.79 2.29 0.42
C MET A 36 -12.17 2.35 -0.27
N SER A 37 -13.17 1.64 0.26
CA SER A 37 -14.51 1.70 -0.33
C SER A 37 -15.12 3.09 -0.24
N ALA A 38 -14.74 3.91 0.74
CA ALA A 38 -15.18 5.30 0.84
C ALA A 38 -14.47 6.16 -0.22
N ALA A 39 -13.14 6.16 -0.28
CA ALA A 39 -12.38 6.91 -1.29
C ALA A 39 -12.74 6.52 -2.73
N CYS A 40 -13.01 5.23 -2.98
CA CYS A 40 -13.45 4.74 -4.28
C CYS A 40 -14.89 5.12 -4.63
N ALA A 41 -15.76 5.32 -3.65
CA ALA A 41 -17.16 5.70 -3.86
C ALA A 41 -17.39 7.22 -3.82
N ASP A 42 -16.38 7.99 -3.40
CA ASP A 42 -16.42 9.45 -3.39
C ASP A 42 -16.14 10.00 -4.79
N ASP A 43 -17.15 10.66 -5.36
CA ASP A 43 -17.09 11.35 -6.65
C ASP A 43 -16.18 12.59 -6.63
N GLY A 44 -15.87 13.12 -5.44
CA GLY A 44 -14.95 14.24 -5.25
C GLY A 44 -13.47 13.84 -5.24
N VAL A 45 -13.17 12.55 -5.13
CA VAL A 45 -11.79 12.03 -5.18
C VAL A 45 -11.41 11.70 -6.62
N GLU A 46 -10.34 12.32 -7.09
CA GLU A 46 -9.81 12.09 -8.45
C GLU A 46 -9.49 10.60 -8.68
N LYS A 47 -9.88 10.12 -9.86
CA LYS A 47 -9.71 8.74 -10.28
C LYS A 47 -8.78 8.68 -11.48
N PHE A 48 -7.97 7.65 -11.54
CA PHE A 48 -6.98 7.45 -12.59
C PHE A 48 -7.24 6.19 -13.39
N ALA A 49 -6.92 6.24 -14.67
CA ALA A 49 -6.75 5.11 -15.55
C ALA A 49 -5.24 4.88 -15.73
N ILE A 50 -4.81 3.63 -15.55
CA ILE A 50 -3.41 3.23 -15.65
C ILE A 50 -3.30 2.23 -16.79
N GLU A 51 -2.49 2.57 -17.78
CA GLU A 51 -2.20 1.72 -18.93
C GLU A 51 -0.73 1.29 -18.89
N GLU A 52 -0.50 -0.02 -18.82
CA GLU A 52 0.83 -0.60 -18.91
C GLU A 52 1.24 -0.80 -20.39
N HIS A 53 2.51 -0.54 -20.68
CA HIS A 53 3.12 -0.68 -22.00
C HIS A 53 4.28 -1.68 -21.94
N GLU A 54 4.94 -1.88 -23.08
CA GLU A 54 6.18 -2.65 -23.14
C GLU A 54 7.25 -2.10 -22.17
N ASP A 55 8.12 -2.99 -21.69
CA ASP A 55 9.20 -2.70 -20.75
C ASP A 55 8.75 -2.08 -19.41
N ASN A 56 7.52 -2.38 -18.96
CA ASN A 56 6.90 -1.82 -17.75
C ASN A 56 6.70 -0.29 -17.78
N ARG A 57 6.78 0.36 -18.95
CA ARG A 57 6.39 1.77 -19.07
C ARG A 57 4.89 1.92 -18.76
N VAL A 58 4.51 3.08 -18.26
CA VAL A 58 3.11 3.32 -17.85
C VAL A 58 2.64 4.71 -18.24
N SER A 59 1.37 4.79 -18.64
CA SER A 59 0.62 6.03 -18.74
C SER A 59 -0.38 6.09 -17.59
N VAL A 60 -0.41 7.22 -16.89
CA VAL A 60 -1.35 7.50 -15.80
C VAL A 60 -2.13 8.74 -16.19
N CYS A 61 -3.41 8.53 -16.48
CA CYS A 61 -4.31 9.57 -16.96
C CYS A 61 -5.50 9.69 -16.01
N ARG A 62 -6.16 10.84 -15.99
CA ARG A 62 -7.44 10.96 -15.31
C ARG A 62 -8.46 10.03 -15.96
N ALA A 63 -9.24 9.33 -15.13
CA ALA A 63 -10.21 8.36 -15.61
C ALA A 63 -11.45 9.00 -16.25
N ASP A 64 -11.68 10.30 -16.05
CA ASP A 64 -12.74 11.06 -16.70
C ASP A 64 -12.34 11.55 -18.11
N GLY A 65 -11.09 11.35 -18.52
CA GLY A 65 -10.57 11.76 -19.83
C GLY A 65 -10.41 13.28 -19.98
N VAL A 66 -10.48 14.05 -18.88
CA VAL A 66 -10.32 15.50 -18.93
C VAL A 66 -8.84 15.87 -18.77
N GLY A 67 -8.29 16.59 -19.75
CA GLY A 67 -6.90 17.04 -19.75
C GLY A 67 -5.90 15.99 -20.24
N ASP A 68 -4.63 16.37 -20.26
CA ASP A 68 -3.54 15.46 -20.62
C ASP A 68 -3.27 14.46 -19.49
N CYS A 69 -2.66 13.32 -19.83
CA CYS A 69 -2.20 12.37 -18.82
C CYS A 69 -1.13 13.02 -17.93
N LEU A 70 -1.22 12.79 -16.61
CA LEU A 70 -0.18 13.24 -15.67
C LEU A 70 1.17 12.64 -16.05
N TYR A 71 1.15 11.38 -16.47
CA TYR A 71 2.30 10.65 -16.97
C TYR A 71 1.94 9.94 -18.26
N THR A 72 2.80 10.05 -19.27
CA THR A 72 2.63 9.35 -20.55
C THR A 72 3.87 8.53 -20.87
N GLN A 73 3.66 7.34 -21.43
CA GLN A 73 4.76 6.48 -21.87
C GLN A 73 5.69 7.17 -22.88
N ALA A 74 5.19 8.17 -23.62
CA ALA A 74 5.96 8.92 -24.61
C ALA A 74 7.18 9.65 -24.02
N TYR A 75 7.14 10.01 -22.73
CA TYR A 75 8.28 10.64 -22.05
C TYR A 75 9.31 9.64 -21.53
N GLY A 76 9.01 8.34 -21.53
CA GLY A 76 9.99 7.27 -21.26
C GLY A 76 10.62 7.30 -19.86
N LYS A 77 9.98 7.94 -18.88
CA LYS A 77 10.53 8.17 -17.54
C LYS A 77 9.69 7.59 -16.38
N THR A 78 8.53 7.02 -16.71
CA THR A 78 7.56 6.51 -15.73
C THR A 78 7.37 5.01 -15.93
N PHE A 79 7.57 4.22 -14.87
CA PHE A 79 7.61 2.76 -14.93
C PHE A 79 6.88 2.12 -13.74
N VAL A 80 6.27 0.96 -13.97
CA VAL A 80 5.80 0.10 -12.88
C VAL A 80 7.02 -0.49 -12.15
N ASP A 81 7.17 -0.15 -10.88
CA ASP A 81 8.17 -0.76 -9.99
C ASP A 81 7.70 -2.12 -9.51
N SER A 82 6.48 -2.18 -8.99
CA SER A 82 5.90 -3.40 -8.46
C SER A 82 4.36 -3.37 -8.50
N ARG A 83 3.77 -4.57 -8.47
CA ARG A 83 2.31 -4.79 -8.47
C ARG A 83 1.92 -5.38 -7.12
N LEU A 84 2.08 -4.58 -6.07
CA LEU A 84 1.78 -5.00 -4.71
C LEU A 84 0.26 -5.13 -4.51
N HIS A 85 -0.14 -5.95 -3.55
CA HIS A 85 -1.49 -5.84 -2.96
C HIS A 85 -1.35 -4.94 -1.73
N LEU A 86 -1.63 -3.64 -1.89
CA LEU A 86 -1.45 -2.65 -0.82
C LEU A 86 -2.44 -2.87 0.32
N ASN A 87 -3.55 -3.56 0.04
CA ASN A 87 -4.51 -3.97 1.06
C ASN A 87 -4.98 -5.43 0.84
N THR A 88 -5.91 -5.89 1.68
CA THR A 88 -6.38 -7.27 1.70
C THR A 88 -7.47 -7.62 0.68
N ASP A 89 -7.85 -6.71 -0.21
CA ASP A 89 -8.90 -6.92 -1.23
C ASP A 89 -8.43 -7.72 -2.46
N LYS A 90 -7.11 -7.96 -2.57
CA LYS A 90 -6.43 -8.71 -3.64
C LYS A 90 -6.60 -8.12 -5.04
N ARG A 91 -6.96 -6.85 -5.15
CA ARG A 91 -6.97 -6.13 -6.42
C ARG A 91 -5.54 -5.78 -6.83
N ARG A 92 -5.36 -5.45 -8.11
CA ARG A 92 -4.04 -5.13 -8.65
C ARG A 92 -3.75 -3.67 -8.36
N ASP A 93 -2.99 -3.41 -7.30
CA ASP A 93 -2.48 -2.07 -7.01
C ASP A 93 -1.12 -1.88 -7.69
N TYR A 94 -0.72 -0.63 -7.89
CA TYR A 94 0.54 -0.28 -8.52
C TYR A 94 1.42 0.54 -7.59
N VAL A 95 2.71 0.20 -7.61
CA VAL A 95 3.80 1.10 -7.23
C VAL A 95 4.46 1.55 -8.52
N ILE A 96 4.43 2.85 -8.78
CA ILE A 96 4.97 3.47 -9.98
C ILE A 96 6.15 4.35 -9.57
N LYS A 97 7.22 4.30 -10.35
CA LYS A 97 8.38 5.19 -10.26
C LYS A 97 8.39 6.17 -11.40
N ASP A 98 8.75 7.40 -11.11
CA ASP A 98 9.01 8.44 -12.10
C ASP A 98 10.39 9.06 -11.86
N PHE A 99 11.21 9.09 -12.91
CA PHE A 99 12.58 9.59 -12.87
C PHE A 99 12.64 11.08 -13.26
N THR A 100 12.05 11.94 -12.44
CA THR A 100 12.02 13.40 -12.68
C THR A 100 12.67 14.26 -11.61
N GLY A 101 13.00 13.68 -10.45
CA GLY A 101 13.48 14.44 -9.32
C GLY A 101 15.00 14.51 -9.23
N ALA A 102 15.50 15.66 -8.80
CA ALA A 102 16.87 15.81 -8.30
C ALA A 102 16.83 16.57 -6.97
N TYR A 103 17.67 16.15 -6.02
CA TYR A 103 17.90 16.84 -4.75
C TYR A 103 19.41 17.10 -4.58
N GLY A 104 19.82 18.36 -4.75
CA GLY A 104 21.22 18.74 -4.83
C GLY A 104 21.89 18.11 -6.05
N LEU A 105 22.87 17.23 -5.81
CA LEU A 105 23.58 16.46 -6.84
C LEU A 105 23.10 15.00 -6.96
N ASN A 106 21.99 14.64 -6.30
CA ASN A 106 21.49 13.27 -6.26
C ASN A 106 20.18 13.15 -7.04
N ASP A 107 20.06 12.12 -7.87
CA ASP A 107 18.80 11.74 -8.49
C ASP A 107 17.87 11.19 -7.41
N VAL A 108 16.63 11.69 -7.36
CA VAL A 108 15.60 11.18 -6.46
C VAL A 108 14.47 10.61 -7.28
N VAL A 109 14.01 9.42 -6.88
CA VAL A 109 12.93 8.74 -7.58
C VAL A 109 11.62 9.14 -6.93
N HIS A 110 10.70 9.60 -7.76
CA HIS A 110 9.33 9.87 -7.34
C HIS A 110 8.55 8.55 -7.32
N PHE A 111 7.96 8.20 -6.19
CA PHE A 111 7.13 7.02 -6.02
C PHE A 111 5.67 7.42 -5.86
N MET A 112 4.82 6.80 -6.68
CA MET A 112 3.37 6.96 -6.62
C MET A 112 2.72 5.61 -6.39
N LEU A 113 1.78 5.55 -5.46
CA LEU A 113 1.05 4.33 -5.15
C LEU A 113 -0.41 4.50 -5.54
N PHE A 114 -0.94 3.52 -6.25
CA PHE A 114 -2.30 3.53 -6.77
C PHE A 114 -3.04 2.29 -6.34
N ALA A 115 -4.14 2.45 -5.61
CA ALA A 115 -5.01 1.36 -5.22
C ALA A 115 -6.19 1.21 -6.19
N GLN A 116 -6.50 -0.02 -6.58
CA GLN A 116 -7.55 -0.28 -7.56
C GLN A 116 -8.94 -0.34 -6.91
N CYS A 117 -9.87 0.44 -7.46
CA CYS A 117 -11.27 0.44 -7.10
C CYS A 117 -12.05 -0.73 -7.74
N ARG A 118 -13.29 -0.95 -7.29
CA ARG A 118 -14.14 -2.04 -7.79
C ARG A 118 -14.50 -1.90 -9.27
N ASP A 119 -14.60 -0.66 -9.75
CA ASP A 119 -14.90 -0.31 -11.13
C ASP A 119 -13.67 -0.37 -12.05
N GLY A 120 -12.51 -0.75 -11.52
CA GLY A 120 -11.26 -0.89 -12.27
C GLY A 120 -10.44 0.40 -12.39
N LYS A 121 -10.96 1.54 -11.92
CA LYS A 121 -10.21 2.79 -11.81
C LYS A 121 -9.28 2.76 -10.59
N TYR A 122 -8.41 3.75 -10.49
CA TYR A 122 -7.42 3.85 -9.44
C TYR A 122 -7.58 5.12 -8.63
N VAL A 123 -7.26 5.06 -7.33
CA VAL A 123 -7.03 6.24 -6.49
C VAL A 123 -5.55 6.30 -6.13
N GLN A 124 -4.95 7.49 -6.20
CA GLN A 124 -3.61 7.70 -5.69
C GLN A 124 -3.66 7.71 -4.17
N VAL A 125 -2.85 6.87 -3.54
CA VAL A 125 -2.80 6.72 -2.07
C VAL A 125 -1.44 7.07 -1.49
N ALA A 126 -0.42 7.32 -2.33
CA ALA A 126 0.81 7.95 -1.91
C ALA A 126 1.46 8.66 -3.11
N ASP A 127 2.15 9.76 -2.82
CA ASP A 127 2.90 10.57 -3.76
C ASP A 127 4.09 11.17 -2.99
N ASP A 128 5.28 10.61 -3.15
CA ASP A 128 6.44 11.04 -2.35
C ASP A 128 7.77 10.62 -3.00
N PHE A 129 8.86 11.20 -2.53
CA PHE A 129 10.22 10.86 -2.95
C PHE A 129 10.84 9.85 -2.00
N PHE A 130 11.38 8.77 -2.56
CA PHE A 130 12.14 7.76 -1.84
C PHE A 130 13.33 7.30 -2.68
N THR A 131 14.36 6.80 -2.04
CA THR A 131 15.44 6.06 -2.72
C THR A 131 15.02 4.62 -2.96
N SER A 132 14.31 4.01 -2.01
CA SER A 132 13.77 2.66 -2.16
C SER A 132 12.46 2.48 -1.41
N LEU A 133 11.67 1.50 -1.86
CA LEU A 133 10.42 1.10 -1.24
C LEU A 133 10.35 -0.43 -1.23
N LYS A 134 9.94 -1.00 -0.10
CA LYS A 134 9.77 -2.43 0.10
C LYS A 134 8.47 -2.69 0.86
N ALA A 135 7.81 -3.78 0.50
CA ALA A 135 6.68 -4.30 1.25
C ALA A 135 7.11 -4.69 2.67
N GLY A 136 6.35 -4.25 3.67
CA GLY A 136 6.46 -4.68 5.07
C GLY A 136 5.37 -5.69 5.43
N ALA A 137 4.94 -5.66 6.69
CA ALA A 137 3.83 -6.48 7.17
C ALA A 137 2.48 -5.77 6.94
N ILE A 138 1.41 -6.56 6.74
CA ILE A 138 0.05 -6.04 6.80
C ILE A 138 -0.24 -5.59 8.24
N ASP A 139 -0.66 -4.34 8.39
CA ASP A 139 -1.20 -3.81 9.64
C ASP A 139 -2.55 -4.46 9.90
N ALA A 140 -2.71 -5.13 11.04
CA ALA A 140 -3.94 -5.84 11.38
C ALA A 140 -5.12 -4.90 11.69
N SER A 141 -4.86 -3.65 12.06
CA SER A 141 -5.89 -2.67 12.40
C SER A 141 -6.51 -2.04 11.15
N THR A 142 -5.68 -1.76 10.15
CA THR A 142 -6.11 -1.15 8.89
C THR A 142 -6.29 -2.18 7.80
N GLY A 143 -5.66 -3.36 7.87
CA GLY A 143 -5.58 -4.35 6.78
C GLY A 143 -4.83 -3.84 5.54
N TRP A 144 -3.98 -2.84 5.73
CA TRP A 144 -3.09 -2.25 4.72
C TRP A 144 -1.64 -2.64 4.96
N LEU A 145 -0.88 -2.71 3.88
CA LEU A 145 0.53 -3.02 3.90
C LEU A 145 1.32 -1.83 4.46
N ASN A 146 2.07 -2.03 5.54
CA ASN A 146 3.11 -1.09 5.93
C ASN A 146 4.24 -1.16 4.91
N LEU A 147 4.84 -0.01 4.58
CA LEU A 147 5.91 0.06 3.59
C LEU A 147 7.19 0.53 4.26
N HIS A 148 8.27 -0.19 4.00
CA HIS A 148 9.60 0.21 4.40
C HIS A 148 10.23 1.02 3.29
N VAL A 149 10.52 2.28 3.57
CA VAL A 149 11.07 3.22 2.59
C VAL A 149 12.43 3.70 3.05
N THR A 150 13.28 4.07 2.10
CA THR A 150 14.53 4.78 2.40
C THR A 150 14.55 6.14 1.74
N ARG A 151 15.20 7.10 2.37
CA ARG A 151 15.50 8.42 1.79
C ARG A 151 16.97 8.73 1.99
N ASP A 152 17.56 9.35 0.98
CA ASP A 152 18.97 9.72 0.96
C ASP A 152 19.06 11.25 0.91
N CYS A 153 19.56 11.82 2.00
CA CYS A 153 19.60 13.27 2.18
C CYS A 153 21.03 13.79 2.26
N TYR A 154 21.38 14.66 1.32
CA TYR A 154 22.64 15.40 1.36
C TYR A 154 22.66 16.38 2.54
N SER A 155 23.73 16.36 3.33
CA SER A 155 23.92 17.23 4.48
C SER A 155 25.24 18.00 4.36
N GLU A 156 25.15 19.32 4.18
CA GLU A 156 26.33 20.20 4.10
C GLU A 156 27.21 20.12 5.35
N LYS A 157 26.60 19.87 6.52
CA LYS A 157 27.31 19.76 7.81
C LYS A 157 28.37 18.64 7.79
N ILE A 158 28.11 17.56 7.07
CA ILE A 158 29.05 16.43 6.94
C ILE A 158 29.65 16.33 5.53
N GLY A 159 29.17 17.13 4.58
CA GLY A 159 29.61 17.12 3.18
C GLY A 159 29.23 15.85 2.41
N ASP A 160 28.26 15.08 2.90
CA ASP A 160 27.91 13.75 2.38
C ASP A 160 26.40 13.45 2.50
N THR A 161 25.95 12.40 1.82
CA THR A 161 24.58 11.88 1.83
C THR A 161 24.37 10.91 2.98
N GLN A 162 23.26 11.09 3.69
CA GLN A 162 22.87 10.22 4.80
C GLN A 162 21.60 9.46 4.43
N ALA A 163 21.74 8.15 4.28
CA ALA A 163 20.63 7.23 4.07
C ALA A 163 19.87 6.98 5.37
N ARG A 164 18.54 7.04 5.32
CA ARG A 164 17.65 6.74 6.44
C ARG A 164 16.55 5.79 6.01
N SER A 165 16.11 4.97 6.95
CA SER A 165 15.04 3.99 6.75
C SER A 165 13.85 4.34 7.61
N TYR A 166 12.67 4.26 7.02
CA TYR A 166 11.40 4.60 7.66
C TYR A 166 10.35 3.54 7.39
N THR A 167 9.26 3.62 8.15
CA THR A 167 8.02 2.93 7.82
C THR A 167 6.95 3.98 7.57
N ILE A 168 6.22 3.86 6.45
CA ILE A 168 4.99 4.60 6.21
C ILE A 168 3.80 3.65 6.32
N SER A 169 2.70 4.17 6.82
CA SER A 169 1.48 3.41 7.13
C SER A 169 0.28 4.12 6.54
N PHE A 170 -0.71 3.34 6.10
CA PHE A 170 -1.94 3.90 5.55
C PHE A 170 -2.78 4.56 6.65
N ASP A 171 -3.15 5.82 6.46
CA ASP A 171 -4.07 6.57 7.30
C ASP A 171 -5.50 6.45 6.74
N PRO A 172 -6.39 5.66 7.38
CA PRO A 172 -7.76 5.49 6.90
C PRO A 172 -8.60 6.77 6.98
N LYS A 173 -8.18 7.79 7.74
CA LYS A 173 -8.90 9.06 7.84
C LYS A 173 -8.74 9.90 6.58
N HIS A 174 -7.54 9.92 6.03
CA HIS A 174 -7.21 10.69 4.82
C HIS A 174 -7.19 9.81 3.56
N SER A 175 -7.30 8.48 3.72
CA SER A 175 -7.26 7.50 2.64
C SER A 175 -5.95 7.52 1.84
N GLU A 176 -4.85 7.82 2.52
CA GLU A 176 -3.50 7.93 1.95
C GLU A 176 -2.46 7.39 2.93
N TYR A 177 -1.25 7.10 2.44
CA TYR A 177 -0.10 6.81 3.29
C TYR A 177 0.37 8.08 4.01
N GLY A 178 0.51 7.97 5.32
CA GLY A 178 0.97 9.05 6.17
C GLY A 178 2.50 9.25 6.11
N PRO A 179 3.00 10.25 6.85
CA PRO A 179 4.41 10.60 6.82
C PRO A 179 5.31 9.50 7.43
N PRO A 180 6.62 9.50 7.12
CA PRO A 180 7.60 8.59 7.70
C PRO A 180 7.50 8.47 9.22
N ASN A 181 7.39 7.24 9.72
CA ASN A 181 7.23 6.88 11.13
C ASN A 181 6.07 7.61 11.83
N ALA A 182 5.02 7.97 11.08
CA ALA A 182 3.90 8.79 11.55
C ALA A 182 4.34 10.15 12.15
N ASN A 183 5.48 10.70 11.71
CA ASN A 183 6.00 11.97 12.17
C ASN A 183 5.76 13.08 11.13
N PRO A 184 4.84 14.03 11.38
CA PRO A 184 4.54 15.11 10.43
C PRO A 184 5.72 16.02 10.09
N ALA A 185 6.76 16.07 10.94
CA ALA A 185 7.98 16.83 10.63
C ALA A 185 8.80 16.21 9.47
N LEU A 186 8.51 14.95 9.12
CA LEU A 186 9.17 14.20 8.06
C LEU A 186 8.34 14.13 6.76
N THR A 187 7.23 14.87 6.67
CA THR A 187 6.40 14.90 5.46
C THR A 187 7.21 15.32 4.23
N HIS A 188 8.02 16.37 4.34
CA HIS A 188 8.84 16.84 3.22
C HIS A 188 10.16 16.07 3.13
N TYR A 189 10.49 15.62 1.92
CA TYR A 189 11.74 14.94 1.60
C TYR A 189 12.96 15.79 2.02
N CYS A 190 13.83 15.23 2.86
CA CYS A 190 15.05 15.88 3.32
C CYS A 190 14.85 17.25 3.98
N SER A 191 13.77 17.39 4.76
CA SER A 191 13.53 18.57 5.58
C SER A 191 14.62 18.81 6.63
N ASP A 192 14.67 20.03 7.19
CA ASP A 192 15.57 20.35 8.31
C ASP A 192 15.40 19.39 9.49
N ALA A 193 14.16 18.96 9.76
CA ALA A 193 13.86 17.99 10.80
C ALA A 193 14.47 16.61 10.50
N GLU A 194 14.41 16.18 9.24
CA GLU A 194 15.02 14.93 8.78
C GLU A 194 16.55 14.98 8.86
N LEU A 195 17.16 16.10 8.44
CA LEU A 195 18.60 16.35 8.50
C LEU A 195 19.12 16.47 9.94
N ALA A 196 18.27 16.88 10.89
CA ALA A 196 18.61 16.96 12.30
C ALA A 196 18.59 15.59 13.01
N LEU A 197 18.00 14.56 12.41
CA LEU A 197 18.03 13.20 12.95
C LEU A 197 19.48 12.68 12.95
N PRO A 198 19.89 11.93 13.99
CA PRO A 198 21.19 11.29 13.99
C PRO A 198 21.36 10.43 12.74
N ALA A 199 22.57 10.41 12.17
CA ALA A 199 22.88 9.50 11.08
C ALA A 199 22.52 8.09 11.53
N SER A 200 21.72 7.38 10.73
CA SER A 200 21.45 5.97 10.99
C SER A 200 22.81 5.27 11.07
N ALA A 201 23.06 4.48 12.12
CA ALA A 201 24.30 3.75 12.24
C ALA A 201 24.46 2.91 10.97
N ALA A 202 25.37 3.33 10.09
CA ALA A 202 25.60 2.65 8.84
C ALA A 202 25.84 1.19 9.18
N SER A 203 25.00 0.28 8.65
CA SER A 203 25.38 -1.12 8.60
C SER A 203 26.72 -1.14 7.89
N SER A 204 27.79 -1.43 8.63
CA SER A 204 29.16 -1.37 8.13
C SER A 204 29.22 -2.01 6.74
N PRO A 205 29.89 -1.39 5.76
CA PRO A 205 30.11 -2.04 4.50
C PRO A 205 30.86 -3.35 4.79
N LEU A 206 30.28 -4.46 4.35
CA LEU A 206 30.95 -5.75 4.38
C LEU A 206 32.19 -5.58 3.48
N SER A 207 33.36 -5.40 4.10
CA SER A 207 34.64 -5.38 3.39
C SER A 207 34.77 -6.65 2.57
N LYS A 208 34.91 -6.51 1.26
CA LYS A 208 35.39 -7.59 0.39
C LYS A 208 36.90 -7.72 0.52
#